data_AF-A0A2E0XD27-F1
#
_entry.id   AF-A0A2E0XD27-F1
#
_cell.length_a   1.000
_cell.length_b   1.000
_cell.length_c   1.000
_cell.angle_alpha   90.00
_cell.angle_beta   90.00
_cell.angle_gamma   90.00
#
_symmetry.space_group_name_H-M   'P 1'
#
loop_
_entity.id
_entity.type
_entity.pdbx_description
1 polymer ?
#
loop_
_entity_poly.entity_id
_entity_poly.type
_entity_poly.pdbx_seq_one_letter_code
_entity_poly.pdbx_strand_id
1 'polypeptide(L)'
;MTVNKQKELASQDYRKIDRDHVWHPIFQHQNLEQVNLTVFEEAQGTTIIDTDGRQYLDAYSGLWNVNIGYGRQEIADAVYQQMQKLSYYPHSQINIPATLLAKQLADLLPGDLNHVYFSNSGSEANETAIKIARQYGRQMYPEQNRYKIISRYRGYHGFTYGAMSATGQSPRRAAFEPLVPGFNHVHPTCVDEIIRTIRWEGAETVVAIIAEPIIGGGGVILPPDDYFAKLREICDQHDLLLIIDEVI
;
A
#
# COMPACT_ATOMS: atom_id res chain seq x y z
N MET A 1 -4.58 9.43 32.31
CA MET A 1 -4.20 8.20 33.05
C MET A 1 -3.50 8.64 34.34
N THR A 2 -3.75 7.97 35.47
CA THR A 2 -3.14 8.33 36.76
C THR A 2 -1.63 8.04 36.79
N VAL A 3 -0.86 8.89 37.47
CA VAL A 3 0.61 8.79 37.64
C VAL A 3 1.07 7.41 38.13
N ASN A 4 0.22 6.69 38.88
CA ASN A 4 0.51 5.32 39.32
C ASN A 4 0.55 4.29 38.19
N LYS A 5 -0.26 4.44 37.13
CA LYS A 5 -0.27 3.51 35.98
C LYS A 5 0.98 3.67 35.11
N GLN A 6 1.52 4.88 35.00
CA GLN A 6 2.78 5.14 34.28
C GLN A 6 3.99 4.55 35.01
N LYS A 7 4.02 4.55 36.35
CA LYS A 7 5.08 3.88 37.13
C LYS A 7 5.01 2.35 37.08
N GLU A 8 3.81 1.77 37.03
CA GLU A 8 3.60 0.32 36.86
C GLU A 8 4.06 -0.17 35.48
N LEU A 9 3.82 0.65 34.45
CA LEU A 9 4.27 0.42 33.07
C LEU A 9 5.81 0.45 32.97
N ALA A 10 6.47 1.43 33.60
CA ALA A 10 7.93 1.53 33.61
C ALA A 10 8.68 0.36 34.30
N SER A 11 7.99 -0.49 35.08
CA SER A 11 8.58 -1.67 35.72
C SER A 11 8.31 -3.00 35.00
N GLN A 12 7.58 -2.98 33.88
CA GLN A 12 7.23 -4.20 33.14
C GLN A 12 8.32 -4.56 32.13
N ASP A 13 8.59 -5.87 32.01
CA ASP A 13 9.40 -6.40 30.92
C ASP A 13 8.55 -6.40 29.63
N TYR A 14 8.52 -5.25 28.95
CA TYR A 14 7.77 -5.07 27.71
C TYR A 14 8.17 -6.06 26.63
N ARG A 15 9.45 -6.46 26.58
CA ARG A 15 9.94 -7.41 25.56
C ARG A 15 9.36 -8.79 25.78
N LYS A 16 9.26 -9.23 27.03
CA LYS A 16 8.58 -10.48 27.38
C LYS A 16 7.09 -10.42 27.04
N ILE A 17 6.40 -9.36 27.45
CA ILE A 17 4.96 -9.20 27.18
C ILE A 17 4.70 -9.20 25.66
N ASP A 18 5.50 -8.46 24.90
CA ASP A 18 5.42 -8.40 23.44
C ASP A 18 5.63 -9.78 22.81
N ARG A 19 6.72 -10.47 23.15
CA ARG A 19 7.01 -11.83 22.66
C ARG A 19 5.86 -12.81 22.97
N ASP A 20 5.31 -12.74 24.17
CA ASP A 20 4.32 -13.71 24.65
C ASP A 20 2.91 -13.44 24.05
N HIS A 21 2.65 -12.23 23.52
CA HIS A 21 1.29 -11.79 23.16
C HIS A 21 1.12 -11.07 21.81
N VAL A 22 2.19 -10.67 21.11
CA VAL A 22 2.10 -9.89 19.87
C VAL A 22 2.57 -10.71 18.66
N TRP A 23 1.68 -10.82 17.67
CA TRP A 23 2.02 -11.41 16.37
C TRP A 23 2.51 -10.33 15.40
N HIS A 24 3.82 -10.08 15.39
CA HIS A 24 4.45 -9.13 14.46
C HIS A 24 4.33 -9.52 12.98
N PRO A 25 4.10 -8.54 12.07
CA PRO A 25 4.17 -8.77 10.64
C PRO A 25 5.62 -8.92 10.15
N ILE A 26 5.84 -9.76 9.13
CA ILE A 26 7.14 -9.91 8.43
C ILE A 26 8.30 -10.24 9.39
N PHE A 27 8.03 -11.02 10.43
CA PHE A 27 9.03 -11.47 11.40
C PHE A 27 8.90 -12.98 11.61
N GLN A 28 10.03 -13.68 11.77
CA GLN A 28 10.04 -15.08 12.18
C GLN A 28 10.02 -15.15 13.71
N HIS A 29 8.86 -15.44 14.31
CA HIS A 29 8.67 -15.35 15.76
C HIS A 29 9.58 -16.27 16.58
N GLN A 30 10.05 -17.39 16.02
CA GLN A 30 11.06 -18.22 16.68
C GLN A 30 12.35 -17.45 16.98
N ASN A 31 12.66 -16.42 16.19
CA ASN A 31 13.84 -15.58 16.42
C ASN A 31 13.67 -14.65 17.64
N LEU A 32 12.46 -14.43 18.15
CA LEU A 32 12.22 -13.60 19.35
C LEU A 32 12.78 -14.23 20.63
N GLU A 33 13.17 -15.50 20.61
CA GLU A 33 13.92 -16.14 21.70
C GLU A 33 15.36 -15.63 21.78
N GLN A 34 15.91 -15.13 20.66
CA GLN A 34 17.32 -14.77 20.50
C GLN A 34 17.52 -13.28 20.21
N VAL A 35 16.49 -12.61 19.69
CA VAL A 35 16.53 -11.21 19.29
C VAL A 35 15.64 -10.40 20.23
N ASN A 36 16.24 -9.40 20.87
CA ASN A 36 15.51 -8.38 21.61
C ASN A 36 15.13 -7.25 20.65
N LEU A 37 13.83 -7.10 20.38
CA LEU A 37 13.32 -5.95 19.64
C LEU A 37 13.60 -4.65 20.41
N THR A 38 13.82 -3.58 19.66
CA THR A 38 14.02 -2.24 20.23
C THR A 38 12.68 -1.67 20.68
N VAL A 39 12.62 -1.11 21.88
CA VAL A 39 11.42 -0.45 22.40
C VAL A 39 11.58 1.05 22.17
N PHE A 40 10.95 1.57 21.13
CA PHE A 40 10.89 3.01 20.86
C PHE A 40 9.79 3.67 21.70
N GLU A 41 10.08 4.82 22.30
CA GLU A 41 9.12 5.53 23.17
C GLU A 41 8.82 6.97 22.72
N GLU A 42 9.77 7.64 22.07
CA GLU A 42 9.60 9.02 21.63
C GLU A 42 10.09 9.20 20.19
N ALA A 43 9.54 10.21 19.50
CA ALA A 43 10.00 10.60 18.18
C ALA A 43 9.66 12.07 17.88
N GLN A 44 10.60 12.78 17.24
CA GLN A 44 10.43 14.17 16.82
C GLN A 44 11.22 14.44 15.54
N GLY A 45 10.57 15.08 14.56
CA GLY A 45 11.21 15.35 13.27
C GLY A 45 11.58 14.05 12.56
N THR A 46 12.87 13.79 12.34
CA THR A 46 13.38 12.56 11.72
C THR A 46 14.07 11.64 12.72
N THR A 47 13.89 11.88 14.02
CA THR A 47 14.60 11.15 15.08
C THR A 47 13.62 10.33 15.90
N ILE A 48 13.96 9.07 16.14
CA ILE A 48 13.27 8.16 17.07
C ILE A 48 14.19 7.85 18.26
N ILE A 49 13.62 7.66 19.44
CA ILE A 49 14.34 7.49 20.70
C ILE A 49 13.83 6.22 21.39
N ASP A 50 14.76 5.35 21.80
CA ASP A 50 14.43 4.14 22.56
C ASP A 50 14.36 4.39 24.07
N THR A 51 13.83 3.42 24.82
CA THR A 51 13.69 3.48 26.29
C THR A 51 15.03 3.53 27.04
N ASP A 52 16.15 3.27 26.35
CA ASP A 52 17.51 3.41 26.91
C ASP A 52 18.09 4.82 26.63
N GLY A 53 17.29 5.71 26.02
CA GLY A 53 17.64 7.08 25.66
C GLY A 53 18.49 7.21 24.40
N ARG A 54 18.67 6.14 23.62
CA ARG A 54 19.45 6.19 22.37
C ARG A 54 18.61 6.80 21.27
N GLN A 55 19.23 7.68 20.50
CA GLN A 55 18.59 8.36 19.38
C GLN A 55 19.03 7.74 18.06
N TYR A 56 18.08 7.60 17.14
CA TYR A 56 18.30 7.05 15.82
C TYR A 56 17.76 8.03 14.78
N LEU A 57 18.54 8.28 13.72
CA LEU A 57 18.01 8.91 12.52
C LEU A 57 17.14 7.88 11.80
N ASP A 58 15.86 8.17 11.66
CA ASP A 58 14.99 7.40 10.81
C ASP A 58 15.15 7.84 9.34
N ALA A 59 16.08 7.19 8.66
CA ALA A 59 16.32 7.37 7.23
C ALA A 59 15.36 6.57 6.34
N TYR A 60 14.35 5.91 6.93
CA TYR A 60 13.38 5.05 6.23
C TYR A 60 11.93 5.54 6.36
N SER A 61 11.70 6.59 7.17
CA SER A 61 10.40 7.23 7.38
C SER A 61 9.35 6.21 7.86
N GLY A 62 9.71 5.44 8.89
CA GLY A 62 8.97 4.30 9.41
C GLY A 62 8.95 3.14 8.42
N LEU A 63 7.97 3.16 7.52
CA LEU A 63 7.90 2.28 6.36
C LEU A 63 7.41 3.13 5.18
N TRP A 64 8.25 4.08 4.76
CA TRP A 64 8.00 5.00 3.64
C TRP A 64 6.80 5.95 3.81
N ASN A 65 6.38 6.27 5.04
CA ASN A 65 5.08 6.92 5.28
C ASN A 65 5.07 8.11 6.25
N VAL A 66 6.14 8.39 7.00
CA VAL A 66 6.23 9.52 7.93
C VAL A 66 6.82 10.76 7.22
N ASN A 67 6.24 11.16 6.09
CA ASN A 67 6.86 12.09 5.13
C ASN A 67 7.13 13.49 5.70
N ILE A 68 6.32 13.95 6.65
CA ILE A 68 6.45 15.29 7.28
C ILE A 68 7.09 15.22 8.68
N GLY A 69 7.63 14.06 9.05
CA GLY A 69 8.30 13.81 10.33
C GLY A 69 7.35 13.54 11.50
N TYR A 70 7.94 13.06 12.59
CA TYR A 70 7.28 12.71 13.85
C TYR A 70 6.94 13.95 14.69
N GLY A 71 5.97 13.81 15.61
CA GLY A 71 5.67 14.83 16.63
C GLY A 71 4.86 16.03 16.12
N ARG A 72 4.03 15.87 15.10
CA ARG A 72 3.20 16.97 14.54
C ARG A 72 1.98 17.26 15.43
N GLN A 73 2.13 18.21 16.35
CA GLN A 73 1.04 18.63 17.25
C GLN A 73 -0.21 19.07 16.48
N GLU A 74 -0.05 19.74 15.34
CA GLU A 74 -1.17 20.18 14.50
C GLU A 74 -2.06 19.01 14.03
N ILE A 75 -1.48 17.84 13.76
CA ILE A 75 -2.22 16.63 13.34
C ILE A 75 -2.90 16.01 14.55
N ALA A 76 -2.20 15.90 15.68
CA ALA A 76 -2.77 15.38 16.92
C ALA A 76 -4.00 16.18 17.34
N ASP A 77 -3.92 17.51 17.27
CA ASP A 77 -5.03 18.42 17.58
C ASP A 77 -6.20 18.24 16.60
N ALA A 78 -5.92 18.19 15.28
CA ALA A 78 -6.96 18.01 14.27
C ALA A 78 -7.74 16.69 14.47
N VAL A 79 -7.02 15.58 14.72
CA VAL A 79 -7.64 14.27 15.01
C VAL A 79 -8.46 14.33 16.30
N TYR A 80 -7.88 14.86 17.39
CA TYR A 80 -8.57 14.98 18.68
C TYR A 80 -9.89 15.77 18.54
N GLN A 81 -9.86 16.92 17.87
CA GLN A 81 -11.05 17.74 17.67
C GLN A 81 -12.11 17.04 16.82
N GLN A 82 -11.70 16.30 15.77
CA GLN A 82 -12.66 15.53 14.97
C GLN A 82 -13.28 14.38 15.77
N MET A 83 -12.49 13.67 16.59
CA MET A 83 -13.00 12.60 17.45
C MET A 83 -14.02 13.11 18.49
N GLN A 84 -13.81 14.30 19.06
CA GLN A 84 -14.79 14.90 19.97
C GLN A 84 -16.12 15.25 19.28
N LYS A 85 -16.08 15.62 17.99
CA LYS A 85 -17.27 15.97 17.21
C LYS A 85 -18.01 14.76 16.67
N LEU A 86 -17.28 13.87 16.00
CA LEU A 86 -17.79 12.63 15.42
C LEU A 86 -16.60 11.70 15.14
N SER A 87 -16.40 10.72 16.02
CA SER A 87 -15.36 9.70 15.84
C SER A 87 -15.61 8.79 14.65
N TYR A 88 -16.87 8.39 14.42
CA TYR A 88 -17.22 7.47 13.34
C TYR A 88 -18.71 7.45 13.03
N TYR A 89 -19.02 7.41 11.74
CA TYR A 89 -20.27 6.91 11.17
C TYR A 89 -19.92 6.30 9.80
N PRO A 90 -20.56 5.20 9.35
CA PRO A 90 -20.21 4.55 8.09
C PRO A 90 -20.29 5.52 6.88
N HIS A 91 -19.37 5.34 5.92
CA HIS A 91 -19.32 6.10 4.66
C HIS A 91 -20.43 5.71 3.66
N SER A 92 -21.54 5.15 4.14
CA SER A 92 -22.81 5.15 3.41
C SER A 92 -23.49 6.52 3.47
N GLN A 93 -23.00 7.40 4.36
CA GLN A 93 -23.34 8.81 4.46
C GLN A 93 -22.06 9.65 4.35
N ILE A 94 -22.24 10.96 4.11
CA ILE A 94 -21.12 11.89 3.95
C ILE A 94 -20.68 12.49 5.30
N ASN A 95 -19.44 12.95 5.36
CA ASN A 95 -18.94 13.83 6.42
C ASN A 95 -18.06 14.94 5.83
N ILE A 96 -17.92 16.05 6.55
CA ILE A 96 -17.21 17.24 6.08
C ILE A 96 -15.73 16.94 5.79
N PRO A 97 -14.94 16.32 6.69
CA PRO A 97 -13.52 16.04 6.43
C PRO A 97 -13.28 15.24 5.15
N ALA A 98 -14.01 14.13 4.95
CA ALA A 98 -13.79 13.29 3.78
C ALA A 98 -14.23 13.96 2.48
N THR A 99 -15.29 14.79 2.52
CA THR A 99 -15.74 15.58 1.35
C THR A 99 -14.67 16.59 0.93
N LEU A 100 -14.09 17.30 1.90
CA LEU A 100 -13.03 18.29 1.63
C LEU A 100 -11.74 17.61 1.15
N LEU A 101 -11.36 16.48 1.77
CA LEU A 101 -10.19 15.72 1.35
C LEU A 101 -10.35 15.19 -0.08
N ALA A 102 -11.51 14.64 -0.44
CA ALA A 102 -11.78 14.16 -1.79
C ALA A 102 -11.65 15.29 -2.83
N LYS A 103 -12.16 16.49 -2.51
CA LYS A 103 -12.02 17.67 -3.36
C LYS A 103 -10.57 18.11 -3.51
N GLN A 104 -9.82 18.17 -2.40
CA GLN A 104 -8.41 18.55 -2.41
C GLN A 104 -7.56 17.57 -3.23
N LEU A 105 -7.82 16.27 -3.12
CA LEU A 105 -7.15 15.26 -3.93
C LEU A 105 -7.49 15.43 -5.41
N ALA A 106 -8.77 15.62 -5.76
CA ALA A 106 -9.19 15.85 -7.14
C ALA A 106 -8.54 17.11 -7.77
N ASP A 107 -8.23 18.13 -6.98
CA ASP A 107 -7.54 19.35 -7.46
C ASP A 107 -6.03 19.14 -7.69
N LEU A 108 -5.43 18.18 -6.97
CA LEU A 108 -4.00 17.87 -7.06
C LEU A 108 -3.69 16.83 -8.14
N LEU A 109 -4.62 15.89 -8.34
CA LEU A 109 -4.45 14.78 -9.27
C LEU A 109 -4.57 15.24 -10.73
N PRO A 110 -3.84 14.60 -11.66
CA PRO A 110 -3.83 15.01 -13.05
C PRO A 110 -5.12 14.66 -13.78
N GLY A 111 -5.44 15.47 -14.81
CA GLY A 111 -6.47 15.15 -15.79
C GLY A 111 -7.87 15.05 -15.19
N ASP A 112 -8.51 13.90 -15.38
CA ASP A 112 -9.88 13.61 -14.98
C ASP A 112 -9.97 12.68 -13.75
N LEU A 113 -8.87 12.47 -13.02
CA LEU A 113 -8.85 11.74 -11.75
C LEU A 113 -9.52 12.54 -10.62
N ASN A 114 -10.84 12.58 -10.63
CA ASN A 114 -11.66 13.47 -9.80
C ASN A 114 -12.64 12.77 -8.84
N HIS A 115 -12.54 11.44 -8.70
CA HIS A 115 -13.33 10.65 -7.76
C HIS A 115 -12.41 9.84 -6.84
N VAL A 116 -12.71 9.84 -5.54
CA VAL A 116 -11.87 9.20 -4.52
C VAL A 116 -12.68 8.15 -3.76
N TYR A 117 -12.11 6.95 -3.66
CA TYR A 117 -12.55 5.92 -2.72
C TYR A 117 -11.52 5.83 -1.58
N PHE A 118 -11.98 5.88 -0.33
CA PHE A 118 -11.10 5.81 0.83
C PHE A 118 -10.93 4.37 1.34
N SER A 119 -9.70 4.00 1.65
CA SER A 119 -9.33 2.74 2.30
C SER A 119 -8.46 3.00 3.53
N ASN A 120 -8.20 1.97 4.33
CA ASN A 120 -7.34 2.08 5.51
C ASN A 120 -5.90 1.62 5.25
N SER A 121 -5.62 1.08 4.06
CA SER A 121 -4.28 0.64 3.67
C SER A 121 -4.10 0.65 2.14
N GLY A 122 -2.85 0.64 1.70
CA GLY A 122 -2.50 0.44 0.28
C GLY A 122 -2.97 -0.93 -0.25
N SER A 123 -2.99 -1.97 0.60
CA SER A 123 -3.53 -3.28 0.20
C SER A 123 -5.02 -3.21 -0.11
N GLU A 124 -5.82 -2.54 0.73
CA GLU A 124 -7.24 -2.32 0.50
C GLU A 124 -7.50 -1.41 -0.71
N ALA A 125 -6.63 -0.41 -0.94
CA ALA A 125 -6.72 0.47 -2.10
C ALA A 125 -6.53 -0.33 -3.41
N ASN A 126 -5.48 -1.15 -3.48
CA ASN A 126 -5.21 -2.00 -4.63
C ASN A 126 -6.28 -3.10 -4.80
N GLU A 127 -6.78 -3.69 -3.72
CA GLU A 127 -7.92 -4.63 -3.79
C GLU A 127 -9.14 -3.96 -4.43
N THR A 128 -9.40 -2.69 -4.07
CA THR A 128 -10.48 -1.89 -4.63
C THR A 128 -10.23 -1.55 -6.09
N ALA A 129 -9.03 -1.11 -6.46
CA ALA A 129 -8.66 -0.82 -7.85
C ALA A 129 -8.79 -2.05 -8.76
N ILE A 130 -8.33 -3.22 -8.29
CA ILE A 130 -8.48 -4.51 -8.98
C ILE A 130 -9.95 -4.84 -9.21
N LYS A 131 -10.82 -4.63 -8.20
CA LYS A 131 -12.26 -4.88 -8.31
C LYS A 131 -12.94 -3.90 -9.29
N ILE A 132 -12.59 -2.61 -9.23
CA ILE A 132 -13.08 -1.60 -10.17
C ILE A 132 -12.69 -1.99 -11.60
N ALA A 133 -11.43 -2.37 -11.84
CA ALA A 133 -10.97 -2.77 -13.16
C ALA A 133 -11.73 -3.99 -13.68
N ARG A 134 -11.87 -5.05 -12.88
CA ARG A 134 -12.65 -6.25 -13.27
C ARG A 134 -14.13 -5.95 -13.49
N GLN A 135 -14.72 -5.06 -12.69
CA GLN A 135 -16.10 -4.61 -12.88
C GLN A 135 -16.26 -3.84 -14.20
N TYR A 136 -15.33 -2.91 -14.48
CA TYR A 136 -15.28 -2.18 -15.74
C TYR A 136 -15.21 -3.14 -16.95
N GLY A 137 -14.30 -4.13 -16.91
CA GLY A 137 -14.18 -5.14 -17.96
C GLY A 137 -15.50 -5.87 -18.25
N ARG A 138 -16.19 -6.31 -17.19
CA ARG A 138 -17.50 -6.99 -17.31
C ARG A 138 -18.61 -6.09 -17.85
N GLN A 139 -18.58 -4.79 -17.52
CA GLN A 139 -19.63 -3.85 -17.91
C GLN A 139 -19.44 -3.31 -19.33
N MET A 140 -18.20 -2.97 -19.69
CA MET A 140 -17.88 -2.36 -20.99
C MET A 140 -17.68 -3.39 -22.09
N TYR A 141 -17.30 -4.62 -21.73
CA TYR A 141 -17.04 -5.70 -22.68
C TYR A 141 -17.76 -7.00 -22.26
N PRO A 142 -19.11 -7.01 -22.20
CA PRO A 142 -19.87 -8.14 -21.66
C PRO A 142 -19.68 -9.47 -22.41
N GLU A 143 -19.33 -9.40 -23.70
CA GLU A 143 -19.05 -10.57 -24.54
C GLU A 143 -17.58 -11.03 -24.48
N GLN A 144 -16.76 -10.37 -23.66
CA GLN A 144 -15.34 -10.66 -23.50
C GLN A 144 -15.03 -11.05 -22.07
N ASN A 145 -14.08 -11.98 -21.87
CA ASN A 145 -13.69 -12.42 -20.54
C ASN A 145 -12.54 -11.56 -19.98
N ARG A 146 -12.71 -10.23 -19.95
CA ARG A 146 -11.70 -9.25 -19.50
C ARG A 146 -11.60 -9.21 -17.97
N TYR A 147 -10.65 -9.95 -17.40
CA TYR A 147 -10.40 -9.94 -15.95
C TYR A 147 -8.93 -10.05 -15.56
N LYS A 148 -8.04 -10.41 -16.50
CA LYS A 148 -6.63 -10.61 -16.22
C LYS A 148 -5.94 -9.28 -16.01
N ILE A 149 -5.02 -9.25 -15.06
CA ILE A 149 -4.23 -8.06 -14.73
C ILE A 149 -2.75 -8.40 -14.92
N ILE A 150 -2.05 -7.55 -15.66
CA ILE A 150 -0.61 -7.66 -15.80
C ILE A 150 0.03 -6.84 -14.68
N SER A 151 0.90 -7.49 -13.93
CA SER A 151 1.78 -6.89 -12.92
C SER A 151 3.23 -7.21 -13.26
N ARG A 152 4.16 -6.79 -12.41
CA ARG A 152 5.60 -6.90 -12.66
C ARG A 152 6.28 -7.73 -11.58
N TYR A 153 7.27 -8.51 -11.96
CA TYR A 153 8.19 -9.11 -10.99
C TYR A 153 8.82 -8.02 -10.13
N ARG A 154 9.21 -8.37 -8.89
CA ARG A 154 9.73 -7.45 -7.86
C ARG A 154 8.73 -6.39 -7.36
N GLY A 155 7.64 -6.10 -8.07
CA GLY A 155 6.62 -5.15 -7.61
C GLY A 155 5.92 -5.59 -6.32
N TYR A 156 5.49 -4.63 -5.50
CA TYR A 156 4.74 -4.86 -4.27
C TYR A 156 3.45 -4.05 -4.27
N HIS A 157 2.31 -4.75 -4.19
CA HIS A 157 0.98 -4.13 -4.25
C HIS A 157 0.14 -4.39 -3.00
N GLY A 158 0.71 -5.07 -2.00
CA GLY A 158 0.06 -5.32 -0.71
C GLY A 158 -0.03 -6.79 -0.32
N PHE A 159 -0.86 -7.05 0.70
CA PHE A 159 -0.90 -8.34 1.40
C PHE A 159 -2.33 -8.90 1.58
N THR A 160 -3.37 -8.25 1.06
CA THR A 160 -4.68 -8.91 0.85
C THR A 160 -4.58 -9.88 -0.32
N TYR A 161 -5.48 -10.87 -0.43
CA TYR A 161 -5.33 -11.92 -1.45
C TYR A 161 -5.24 -11.40 -2.89
N GLY A 162 -6.04 -10.41 -3.30
CA GLY A 162 -5.94 -9.82 -4.65
C GLY A 162 -4.67 -9.00 -4.84
N ALA A 163 -4.36 -8.10 -3.90
CA ALA A 163 -3.13 -7.31 -3.89
C ALA A 163 -1.85 -8.18 -3.85
N MET A 164 -1.85 -9.27 -3.09
CA MET A 164 -0.76 -10.23 -3.00
C MET A 164 -0.62 -11.02 -4.32
N SER A 165 -1.73 -11.29 -5.01
CA SER A 165 -1.69 -11.90 -6.34
C SER A 165 -1.05 -10.96 -7.37
N ALA A 166 -1.30 -9.65 -7.26
CA ALA A 166 -0.58 -8.65 -8.06
C ALA A 166 0.91 -8.56 -7.66
N THR A 167 1.27 -8.76 -6.39
CA THR A 167 2.67 -8.68 -5.92
C THR A 167 3.59 -9.65 -6.66
N GLY A 168 4.73 -9.15 -7.14
CA GLY A 168 5.72 -9.91 -7.92
C GLY A 168 6.89 -10.46 -7.09
N GLN A 169 6.72 -10.60 -5.78
CA GLN A 169 7.78 -11.01 -4.84
C GLN A 169 7.51 -12.41 -4.28
N SER A 170 8.24 -13.40 -4.80
CA SER A 170 8.07 -14.81 -4.39
C SER A 170 8.12 -15.05 -2.88
N PRO A 171 9.08 -14.47 -2.10
CA PRO A 171 9.13 -14.68 -0.65
C PRO A 171 7.89 -14.19 0.10
N ARG A 172 7.19 -13.17 -0.42
CA ARG A 172 5.95 -12.65 0.19
C ARG A 172 4.71 -13.49 -0.14
N ARG A 173 4.78 -14.28 -1.21
CA ARG A 173 3.67 -15.06 -1.75
C ARG A 173 3.70 -16.53 -1.35
N ALA A 174 4.88 -17.13 -1.31
CA ALA A 174 5.05 -18.58 -1.29
C ALA A 174 4.27 -19.30 -0.19
N ALA A 175 4.15 -18.70 1.00
CA ALA A 175 3.44 -19.30 2.14
C ALA A 175 1.91 -19.28 2.01
N PHE A 176 1.34 -18.53 1.06
CA PHE A 176 -0.10 -18.28 0.91
C PHE A 176 -0.67 -18.79 -0.41
N GLU A 177 0.14 -19.44 -1.23
CA GLU A 177 -0.30 -20.06 -2.48
C GLU A 177 -1.27 -21.24 -2.18
N PRO A 178 -2.28 -21.49 -3.04
CA PRO A 178 -2.57 -20.78 -4.29
C PRO A 178 -3.25 -19.42 -4.07
N LEU A 179 -2.82 -18.43 -4.86
CA LEU A 179 -3.39 -17.08 -4.87
C LEU A 179 -4.57 -16.92 -5.86
N VAL A 180 -5.12 -15.70 -5.95
CA VAL A 180 -6.27 -15.39 -6.82
C VAL A 180 -5.83 -15.52 -8.29
N PRO A 181 -6.59 -16.23 -9.15
CA PRO A 181 -6.24 -16.37 -10.56
C PRO A 181 -6.41 -15.06 -11.34
N GLY A 182 -5.82 -15.02 -12.54
CA GLY A 182 -5.92 -13.88 -13.47
C GLY A 182 -4.88 -12.79 -13.24
N PHE A 183 -3.69 -13.16 -12.75
CA PHE A 183 -2.55 -12.26 -12.64
C PHE A 183 -1.36 -12.84 -13.41
N ASN A 184 -0.76 -12.00 -14.25
CA ASN A 184 0.41 -12.32 -15.04
C ASN A 184 1.55 -11.39 -14.61
N HIS A 185 2.75 -11.94 -14.39
CA HIS A 185 3.93 -11.16 -14.02
C HIS A 185 4.91 -11.10 -15.18
N VAL A 186 5.39 -9.90 -15.49
CA VAL A 186 6.40 -9.65 -16.53
C VAL A 186 7.63 -8.97 -15.95
N HIS A 187 8.70 -8.84 -16.74
CA HIS A 187 9.91 -8.14 -16.32
C HIS A 187 9.62 -6.69 -15.85
N PRO A 188 10.27 -6.19 -14.78
CA PRO A 188 9.96 -4.89 -14.16
C PRO A 188 10.00 -3.67 -15.08
N THR A 189 10.84 -3.70 -16.11
CA THR A 189 11.13 -2.54 -16.96
C THR A 189 11.07 -2.86 -18.46
N CYS A 190 10.60 -4.06 -18.85
CA CYS A 190 10.57 -4.47 -20.25
C CYS A 190 9.17 -4.33 -20.84
N VAL A 191 8.97 -3.28 -21.63
CA VAL A 191 7.69 -3.02 -22.31
C VAL A 191 7.35 -4.11 -23.33
N ASP A 192 8.35 -4.66 -24.03
CA ASP A 192 8.12 -5.71 -25.04
C ASP A 192 7.53 -6.99 -24.43
N GLU A 193 7.86 -7.30 -23.17
CA GLU A 193 7.27 -8.44 -22.47
C GLU A 193 5.79 -8.21 -22.14
N ILE A 194 5.37 -6.97 -21.87
CA ILE A 194 3.96 -6.62 -21.68
C ILE A 194 3.19 -6.88 -22.98
N ILE A 195 3.66 -6.35 -24.10
CA ILE A 195 3.02 -6.53 -25.42
C ILE A 195 2.93 -8.01 -25.77
N ARG A 196 4.04 -8.75 -25.55
CA ARG A 196 4.09 -10.19 -25.77
C ARG A 196 3.04 -10.91 -24.90
N THR A 197 2.92 -10.55 -23.63
CA THR A 197 1.98 -11.18 -22.69
C THR A 197 0.54 -10.90 -23.08
N ILE A 198 0.20 -9.66 -23.44
CA ILE A 198 -1.13 -9.30 -23.96
C ILE A 198 -1.49 -10.17 -25.17
N ARG A 199 -0.54 -10.39 -26.09
CA ARG A 199 -0.74 -11.23 -27.28
C ARG A 199 -0.99 -12.70 -26.93
N TRP A 200 -0.24 -13.27 -25.98
CA TRP A 200 -0.39 -14.68 -25.60
C TRP A 200 -1.68 -14.94 -24.80
N GLU A 201 -2.06 -13.98 -23.95
CA GLU A 201 -3.26 -14.11 -23.13
C GLU A 201 -4.55 -13.82 -23.91
N GLY A 202 -4.45 -13.06 -25.02
CA GLY A 202 -5.58 -12.45 -25.74
C GLY A 202 -5.95 -11.11 -25.10
N ALA A 203 -5.90 -10.03 -25.89
CA ALA A 203 -6.16 -8.67 -25.40
C ALA A 203 -7.58 -8.54 -24.83
N GLU A 204 -8.54 -9.28 -25.38
CA GLU A 204 -9.92 -9.40 -24.91
C GLU A 204 -10.06 -10.13 -23.57
N THR A 205 -8.97 -10.58 -22.96
CA THR A 205 -8.98 -11.20 -21.63
C THR A 205 -8.26 -10.36 -20.56
N VAL A 206 -7.48 -9.38 -20.99
CA VAL A 206 -6.73 -8.46 -20.12
C VAL A 206 -7.56 -7.22 -19.88
N VAL A 207 -7.62 -6.76 -18.64
CA VAL A 207 -8.41 -5.58 -18.26
C VAL A 207 -7.55 -4.41 -17.78
N ALA A 208 -6.39 -4.70 -17.19
CA ALA A 208 -5.53 -3.66 -16.64
C ALA A 208 -4.06 -4.07 -16.59
N ILE A 209 -3.22 -3.05 -16.51
CA ILE A 209 -1.82 -3.17 -16.04
C ILE A 209 -1.71 -2.39 -14.73
N ILE A 210 -1.08 -2.99 -13.72
CA ILE A 210 -0.79 -2.33 -12.43
C ILE A 210 0.71 -2.11 -12.26
N ALA A 211 1.09 -0.88 -11.87
CA ALA A 211 2.49 -0.49 -11.75
C ALA A 211 2.72 0.63 -10.72
N GLU A 212 3.64 0.39 -9.77
CA GLU A 212 4.39 1.44 -9.06
C GLU A 212 5.25 2.26 -10.05
N PRO A 213 5.28 3.60 -9.96
CA PRO A 213 6.21 4.45 -10.74
C PRO A 213 7.67 4.06 -10.55
N ILE A 214 8.07 3.87 -9.30
CA ILE A 214 9.35 3.30 -8.90
C ILE A 214 9.03 2.12 -8.03
N ILE A 215 9.59 0.94 -8.33
CA ILE A 215 9.33 -0.24 -7.48
C ILE A 215 10.07 -0.02 -6.16
N GLY A 216 9.33 0.20 -5.08
CA GLY A 216 9.87 0.54 -3.77
C GLY A 216 10.40 -0.70 -3.05
N GLY A 217 9.48 -1.45 -2.43
CA GLY A 217 9.79 -2.64 -1.62
C GLY A 217 10.44 -3.80 -2.39
N GLY A 218 10.54 -3.71 -3.72
CA GLY A 218 11.27 -4.65 -4.58
C GLY A 218 12.75 -4.33 -4.75
N GLY A 219 13.22 -3.18 -4.24
CA GLY A 219 14.62 -2.76 -4.24
C GLY A 219 14.91 -1.49 -5.04
N VAL A 220 14.03 -0.48 -4.95
CA VAL A 220 14.20 0.86 -5.54
C VAL A 220 14.61 0.79 -7.02
N ILE A 221 13.72 0.24 -7.84
CA ILE A 221 14.01 -0.01 -9.26
C ILE A 221 13.40 1.11 -10.08
N LEU A 222 14.27 1.94 -10.67
CA LEU A 222 13.86 2.99 -11.58
C LEU A 222 13.56 2.37 -12.95
N PRO A 223 12.43 2.73 -13.57
CA PRO A 223 12.19 2.39 -14.97
C PRO A 223 13.01 3.30 -15.90
N PRO A 224 13.17 2.93 -17.18
CA PRO A 224 13.61 3.86 -18.23
C PRO A 224 12.69 5.09 -18.32
N ASP A 225 13.24 6.25 -18.69
CA ASP A 225 12.51 7.53 -18.74
C ASP A 225 11.23 7.48 -19.61
N ASP A 226 11.24 6.70 -20.69
CA ASP A 226 10.11 6.58 -21.62
C ASP A 226 9.13 5.46 -21.28
N TYR A 227 9.37 4.71 -20.20
CA TYR A 227 8.64 3.49 -19.86
C TYR A 227 7.13 3.73 -19.66
N PHE A 228 6.75 4.74 -18.86
CA PHE A 228 5.35 5.02 -18.58
C PHE A 228 4.61 5.65 -19.76
N ALA A 229 5.31 6.43 -20.59
CA ALA A 229 4.73 6.94 -21.84
C ALA A 229 4.36 5.78 -22.78
N LYS A 230 5.26 4.80 -22.95
CA LYS A 230 4.99 3.58 -23.71
C LYS A 230 3.90 2.73 -23.06
N LEU A 231 3.89 2.62 -21.74
CA LEU A 231 2.87 1.86 -21.03
C LEU A 231 1.46 2.45 -21.25
N ARG A 232 1.34 3.78 -21.20
CA ARG A 232 0.10 4.50 -21.52
C ARG A 232 -0.32 4.23 -22.96
N GLU A 233 0.60 4.34 -23.92
CA GLU A 233 0.33 4.06 -25.33
C GLU A 233 -0.20 2.63 -25.54
N ILE A 234 0.40 1.63 -24.90
CA ILE A 234 -0.06 0.23 -24.95
C ILE A 234 -1.47 0.10 -24.39
N CYS A 235 -1.74 0.69 -23.23
CA CYS A 235 -3.06 0.66 -22.63
C CYS A 235 -4.11 1.30 -23.55
N ASP A 236 -3.77 2.40 -24.23
CA ASP A 236 -4.68 3.07 -25.18
C ASP A 236 -4.92 2.22 -26.44
N GLN A 237 -3.87 1.56 -26.97
CA GLN A 237 -3.98 0.71 -28.17
C GLN A 237 -4.83 -0.55 -27.95
N HIS A 238 -4.90 -1.05 -26.71
CA HIS A 238 -5.57 -2.31 -26.37
C HIS A 238 -6.83 -2.13 -25.51
N ASP A 239 -7.26 -0.88 -25.27
CA ASP A 239 -8.35 -0.52 -24.36
C ASP A 239 -8.19 -1.14 -22.96
N LEU A 240 -7.00 -1.02 -22.39
CA LEU A 240 -6.68 -1.49 -21.04
C LEU A 240 -6.66 -0.33 -20.06
N LEU A 241 -7.07 -0.61 -18.82
CA LEU A 241 -6.87 0.33 -17.73
C LEU A 241 -5.40 0.35 -17.29
N LEU A 242 -4.94 1.51 -16.84
CA LEU A 242 -3.62 1.66 -16.22
C LEU A 242 -3.82 2.04 -14.76
N ILE A 243 -3.45 1.14 -13.86
CA ILE A 243 -3.50 1.36 -12.40
C ILE A 243 -2.09 1.78 -11.97
N ILE A 244 -1.93 3.04 -11.55
CA ILE A 244 -0.68 3.51 -10.97
C ILE A 244 -0.76 3.36 -9.44
N ASP A 245 0.16 2.57 -8.89
CA ASP A 245 0.28 2.34 -7.46
C ASP A 245 1.24 3.38 -6.84
N GLU A 246 0.68 4.50 -6.38
CA GLU A 246 1.39 5.62 -5.72
C GLU A 246 1.36 5.49 -4.18
N VAL A 247 1.39 4.26 -3.63
CA VAL A 247 1.42 4.08 -2.16
C VAL A 247 2.74 4.56 -1.55
N ILE A 248 3.85 4.39 -2.28
CA ILE A 248 5.20 4.92 -1.97
C ILE A 248 5.55 5.93 -3.05
#